data_AF-A0A5C6C5U0-F1
#
_entry.id   AF-A0A5C6C5U0-F1
#
_cell.length_a   1.000
_cell.length_b   1.000
_cell.length_c   1.000
_cell.angle_alpha   90.00
_cell.angle_beta   90.00
_cell.angle_gamma   90.00
#
_symmetry.space_group_name_H-M   'P 1'
#
loop_
_entity.id
_entity.type
_entity.pdbx_description
1 polymer ?
#
loop_
_entity_poly.entity_id
_entity_poly.type
_entity_poly.pdbx_seq_one_letter_code
_entity_poly.pdbx_strand_id
1 'polypeptide(L)'
;MNAGSSVDQPNTVAWRERVASYLLEATDIANSIDLILDETRMGAPNLGGDDAESTVPHLATAVAELERIVEKRDVLLRASDAPPFGLSLSAKLLSTRKIDDARLAKCCGELADLVAQTHQRATALFICQHYLSGLPSDLIARLSAVGQPQSHSGRFNEAA
;
A
#
# COMPACT_ATOMS: atom_id res chain seq x y z
N MET A 1 26.51 -52.08 -18.28
CA MET A 1 25.76 -50.90 -18.75
C MET A 1 24.57 -50.73 -17.80
N ASN A 2 24.61 -49.76 -16.91
CA ASN A 2 23.45 -49.41 -16.08
C ASN A 2 23.36 -47.89 -16.03
N ALA A 3 22.17 -47.41 -16.40
CA ALA A 3 21.80 -46.01 -16.48
C ALA A 3 21.92 -45.36 -15.09
N GLY A 4 22.76 -44.33 -15.01
CA GLY A 4 22.71 -43.38 -13.92
C GLY A 4 21.49 -42.49 -14.13
N SER A 5 20.36 -42.86 -13.51
CA SER A 5 19.22 -41.97 -13.34
C SER A 5 19.71 -40.74 -12.57
N SER A 6 19.92 -39.64 -13.29
CA SER A 6 20.09 -38.32 -12.68
C SER A 6 18.71 -37.96 -12.12
N VAL A 7 18.58 -38.14 -10.82
CA VAL A 7 17.40 -37.80 -10.03
C VAL A 7 17.13 -36.30 -10.19
N ASP A 8 15.97 -35.98 -10.75
CA ASP A 8 15.30 -34.68 -10.68
C ASP A 8 15.45 -34.11 -9.25
N GLN A 9 16.29 -33.09 -9.09
CA GLN A 9 16.22 -32.23 -7.92
C GLN A 9 14.95 -31.39 -8.05
N PRO A 10 14.11 -31.31 -7.01
CA PRO A 10 12.93 -30.45 -7.04
C PRO A 10 13.39 -29.01 -7.30
N ASN A 11 12.77 -28.41 -8.30
CA ASN A 11 13.02 -27.09 -8.87
C ASN A 11 12.87 -25.99 -7.78
N THR A 12 13.87 -25.86 -6.91
CA THR A 12 13.87 -24.90 -5.81
C THR A 12 14.23 -23.54 -6.39
N VAL A 13 13.22 -22.70 -6.59
CA VAL A 13 13.37 -21.32 -7.07
C VAL A 13 14.41 -20.59 -6.21
N ALA A 14 15.41 -20.00 -6.86
CA ALA A 14 16.56 -19.40 -6.17
C ALA A 14 16.09 -18.27 -5.24
N TRP A 15 16.72 -18.11 -4.06
CA TRP A 15 16.39 -17.06 -3.09
C TRP A 15 16.18 -15.68 -3.73
N ARG A 16 17.09 -15.28 -4.62
CA ARG A 16 17.03 -14.00 -5.35
C ARG A 16 15.73 -13.83 -6.14
N GLU A 17 15.29 -14.88 -6.84
CA GLU A 17 14.05 -14.85 -7.63
C GLU A 17 12.85 -14.71 -6.70
N ARG A 18 12.86 -15.42 -5.56
CA ARG A 18 11.82 -15.27 -4.54
C ARG A 18 11.77 -13.86 -3.95
N VAL A 19 12.93 -13.22 -3.74
CA VAL A 19 13.00 -11.80 -3.32
C VAL A 19 12.44 -10.88 -4.41
N ALA A 20 12.75 -11.13 -5.68
CA ALA A 20 12.20 -10.33 -6.78
C ALA A 20 10.67 -10.44 -6.87
N SER A 21 10.12 -11.66 -6.79
CA SER A 21 8.67 -11.87 -6.74
C SER A 21 8.03 -11.21 -5.52
N TYR A 22 8.69 -11.28 -4.36
CA TYR A 22 8.24 -10.59 -3.15
C TYR A 22 8.16 -9.08 -3.34
N LEU A 23 9.16 -8.46 -3.97
CA LEU A 23 9.17 -7.01 -4.18
C LEU A 23 8.06 -6.56 -5.12
N LEU A 24 7.79 -7.32 -6.19
CA LEU A 24 6.67 -7.04 -7.09
C LEU A 24 5.34 -7.08 -6.34
N GLU A 25 5.08 -8.18 -5.64
CA GLU A 25 3.83 -8.38 -4.89
C GLU A 25 3.64 -7.32 -3.79
N ALA A 26 4.69 -7.01 -3.04
CA ALA A 26 4.64 -5.98 -2.00
C ALA A 26 4.42 -4.57 -2.57
N THR A 27 4.96 -4.28 -3.75
CA THR A 27 4.74 -3.00 -4.45
C THR A 27 3.29 -2.89 -4.91
N ASP A 28 2.73 -3.96 -5.49
CA ASP A 28 1.33 -3.99 -5.92
C ASP A 28 0.37 -3.76 -4.76
N ILE A 29 0.62 -4.41 -3.61
CA ILE A 29 -0.17 -4.22 -2.39
C ILE A 29 -0.06 -2.79 -1.87
N ALA A 30 1.15 -2.23 -1.79
CA ALA A 30 1.35 -0.85 -1.33
C ALA A 30 0.62 0.17 -2.24
N ASN A 31 0.69 -0.02 -3.56
CA ASN A 31 -0.05 0.81 -4.52
C ASN A 31 -1.57 0.66 -4.38
N SER A 32 -2.06 -0.56 -4.13
CA SER A 32 -3.48 -0.81 -3.88
C SER A 32 -3.98 -0.09 -2.63
N ILE A 33 -3.20 -0.13 -1.53
CA ILE A 33 -3.52 0.62 -0.30
C ILE A 33 -3.58 2.12 -0.61
N ASP A 34 -2.60 2.65 -1.33
CA ASP A 34 -2.58 4.07 -1.71
C ASP A 34 -3.81 4.49 -2.53
N LEU A 35 -4.27 3.63 -3.44
CA LEU A 35 -5.50 3.86 -4.21
C LEU A 35 -6.74 3.89 -3.30
N ILE A 36 -6.87 2.91 -2.39
CA ILE A 36 -7.97 2.85 -1.43
C ILE A 36 -7.99 4.11 -0.55
N LEU A 37 -6.82 4.58 -0.10
CA LEU A 37 -6.70 5.81 0.68
C LEU A 37 -7.13 7.05 -0.12
N ASP A 38 -6.83 7.11 -1.41
CA ASP A 38 -7.28 8.19 -2.28
C ASP A 38 -8.79 8.16 -2.53
N GLU A 39 -9.36 6.99 -2.78
CA GLU A 39 -10.81 6.80 -2.90
C GLU A 39 -11.52 7.22 -1.61
N THR A 40 -11.00 6.78 -0.46
CA THR A 40 -11.53 7.16 0.86
C THR A 40 -11.48 8.68 1.07
N ARG A 41 -10.38 9.33 0.65
CA ARG A 41 -10.23 10.80 0.72
C ARG A 41 -11.23 11.52 -0.19
N MET A 42 -11.46 11.01 -1.40
CA MET A 42 -12.38 11.61 -2.38
C MET A 42 -13.86 11.36 -2.05
N GLY A 43 -14.19 10.26 -1.36
CA GLY A 43 -15.55 9.93 -0.91
C GLY A 43 -15.97 10.65 0.38
N ALA A 44 -15.01 11.05 1.22
CA ALA A 44 -15.27 11.75 2.49
C ALA A 44 -16.12 13.06 2.42
N PRO A 45 -16.12 13.87 1.33
CA PRO A 45 -17.00 15.04 1.21
C PRO A 45 -18.47 14.68 0.93
N ASN A 46 -18.76 13.49 0.42
CA ASN A 46 -20.10 13.02 0.02
C ASN A 46 -20.71 12.10 1.09
N LEU A 47 -20.59 12.47 2.38
CA LEU A 47 -21.19 11.75 3.52
C LEU A 47 -22.72 11.84 3.50
N GLY A 48 -23.32 11.12 2.54
CA GLY A 48 -24.74 10.97 2.32
C GLY A 48 -25.02 9.64 1.60
N GLY A 49 -24.78 8.52 2.28
CA GLY A 49 -25.29 7.19 1.89
C GLY A 49 -24.27 6.22 1.27
N ASP A 50 -24.29 4.97 1.77
CA ASP A 50 -23.70 3.70 1.29
C ASP A 50 -22.19 3.60 0.98
N ASP A 51 -21.52 4.61 0.42
CA ASP A 51 -20.17 4.42 -0.14
C ASP A 51 -19.07 4.26 0.92
N ALA A 52 -19.19 4.94 2.07
CA ALA A 52 -18.22 4.86 3.17
C ALA A 52 -18.20 3.49 3.88
N GLU A 53 -19.32 2.75 3.87
CA GLU A 53 -19.39 1.39 4.38
C GLU A 53 -18.69 0.37 3.47
N SER A 54 -18.50 0.70 2.19
CA SER A 54 -17.84 -0.17 1.20
C SER A 54 -16.31 -0.13 1.27
N THR A 55 -15.71 0.97 1.72
CA THR A 55 -14.24 1.16 1.69
C THR A 55 -13.52 0.53 2.89
N VAL A 56 -14.21 0.39 4.04
CA VAL A 56 -13.64 -0.20 5.26
C VAL A 56 -13.26 -1.69 5.07
N PRO A 57 -14.10 -2.55 4.46
CA PRO A 57 -13.73 -3.93 4.15
C PRO A 57 -12.51 -4.06 3.21
N HIS A 58 -12.39 -3.16 2.23
CA HIS A 58 -11.25 -3.15 1.30
C HIS A 58 -9.96 -2.80 2.02
N LEU A 59 -9.98 -1.79 2.90
CA LEU A 59 -8.82 -1.44 3.71
C LEU A 59 -8.41 -2.58 4.66
N ALA A 60 -9.37 -3.23 5.31
CA ALA A 60 -9.08 -4.37 6.18
C ALA A 60 -8.43 -5.54 5.43
N THR A 61 -8.90 -5.81 4.20
CA THR A 61 -8.31 -6.83 3.32
C THR A 61 -6.87 -6.46 2.95
N ALA A 62 -6.63 -5.21 2.54
CA ALA A 62 -5.30 -4.76 2.15
C ALA A 62 -4.31 -4.77 3.33
N VAL A 63 -4.77 -4.49 4.56
CA VAL A 63 -3.96 -4.63 5.78
C VAL A 63 -3.59 -6.09 6.05
N ALA A 64 -4.53 -7.02 5.91
CA ALA A 64 -4.25 -8.45 6.06
C ALA A 64 -3.23 -8.95 5.02
N GLU A 65 -3.31 -8.44 3.78
CA GLU A 65 -2.31 -8.72 2.75
C GLU A 65 -0.93 -8.17 3.09
N LEU A 66 -0.88 -6.96 3.69
CA LEU A 66 0.38 -6.36 4.16
C LEU A 66 1.02 -7.21 5.27
N GLU A 67 0.23 -7.70 6.24
CA GLU A 67 0.70 -8.60 7.30
C GLU A 67 1.32 -9.88 6.69
N ARG A 68 0.63 -10.49 5.72
CA ARG A 68 1.13 -11.68 5.01
C ARG A 68 2.45 -11.39 4.28
N ILE A 69 2.60 -10.21 3.69
CA ILE A 69 3.85 -9.78 3.04
C ILE A 69 4.96 -9.56 4.06
N VAL A 70 4.67 -9.01 5.22
CA VAL A 70 5.65 -8.88 6.32
C VAL A 70 6.14 -10.26 6.78
N GLU A 71 5.25 -11.24 6.93
CA GLU A 71 5.64 -12.61 7.23
C GLU A 71 6.51 -13.23 6.12
N LYS A 72 6.14 -13.04 4.85
CA LYS A 72 6.92 -13.52 3.70
C LYS A 72 8.33 -12.93 3.67
N ARG A 73 8.48 -11.64 4.01
CA ARG A 73 9.80 -10.98 4.17
C ARG A 73 10.64 -11.68 5.22
N ASP A 74 10.05 -11.98 6.36
CA ASP A 74 10.72 -12.63 7.48
C ASP A 74 11.18 -14.06 7.12
N VAL A 75 10.36 -14.79 6.38
CA VAL A 75 10.73 -16.09 5.80
C VAL A 75 11.93 -15.95 4.85
N LEU A 76 11.93 -14.94 3.97
CA LEU A 76 13.04 -14.69 3.05
C LEU A 76 14.33 -14.29 3.78
N LEU A 77 14.25 -13.52 4.86
CA LEU A 77 15.40 -13.13 5.66
C LEU A 77 16.09 -14.33 6.34
N ARG A 78 15.29 -15.32 6.76
CA ARG A 78 15.74 -16.51 7.50
C ARG A 78 15.94 -17.74 6.62
N ALA A 79 15.72 -17.62 5.30
CA ALA A 79 15.88 -18.74 4.38
C ALA A 79 17.31 -19.29 4.41
N SER A 80 17.47 -20.61 4.36
CA SER A 80 18.76 -21.29 4.49
C SER A 80 19.72 -21.00 3.33
N ASP A 81 19.19 -20.64 2.17
CA ASP A 81 19.92 -20.24 0.97
C ASP A 81 20.10 -18.72 0.85
N ALA A 82 19.67 -17.94 1.85
CA ALA A 82 19.89 -16.50 1.89
C ALA A 82 21.35 -16.15 2.20
N PRO A 83 21.89 -15.03 1.69
CA PRO A 83 23.21 -14.55 2.06
C PRO A 83 23.37 -14.40 3.58
N PRO A 84 24.51 -14.82 4.15
CA PRO A 84 24.68 -14.91 5.61
C PRO A 84 24.85 -13.55 6.28
N PHE A 85 25.27 -12.52 5.54
CA PHE A 85 25.54 -11.19 6.08
C PHE A 85 24.39 -10.21 5.79
N GLY A 86 24.07 -9.36 6.77
CA GLY A 86 23.03 -8.34 6.66
C GLY A 86 21.73 -8.70 7.39
N LEU A 87 21.10 -7.69 7.97
CA LEU A 87 19.86 -7.82 8.77
C LEU A 87 18.59 -7.51 7.98
N SER A 88 18.71 -6.95 6.77
CA SER A 88 17.61 -6.64 5.85
C SER A 88 17.81 -7.36 4.51
N LEU A 89 16.76 -7.45 3.69
CA LEU A 89 16.85 -8.03 2.34
C LEU A 89 17.83 -7.22 1.47
N SER A 90 17.77 -5.90 1.55
CA SER A 90 18.72 -5.00 0.85
C SER A 90 20.17 -5.23 1.29
N ALA A 91 20.43 -5.35 2.59
CA ALA A 91 21.78 -5.62 3.11
C ALA A 91 22.29 -7.01 2.68
N LYS A 92 21.43 -8.03 2.71
CA LYS A 92 21.75 -9.37 2.22
C LYS A 92 22.09 -9.37 0.74
N LEU A 93 21.30 -8.68 -0.08
CA LEU A 93 21.57 -8.51 -1.51
C LEU A 93 22.89 -7.77 -1.76
N LEU A 94 23.14 -6.66 -1.07
CA LEU A 94 24.40 -5.91 -1.23
C LEU A 94 25.64 -6.72 -0.80
N SER A 95 25.48 -7.64 0.15
CA SER A 95 26.58 -8.49 0.63
C SER A 95 27.13 -9.44 -0.44
N THR A 96 26.35 -9.77 -1.47
CA THR A 96 26.78 -10.67 -2.55
C THR A 96 27.75 -10.00 -3.52
N ARG A 97 27.83 -8.66 -3.51
CA ARG A 97 28.64 -7.83 -4.42
C ARG A 97 28.35 -8.07 -5.92
N LYS A 98 27.15 -8.57 -6.25
CA LYS A 98 26.70 -8.73 -7.65
C LYS A 98 25.92 -7.50 -8.10
N ILE A 99 26.13 -7.08 -9.35
CA ILE A 99 25.46 -5.89 -9.92
C ILE A 99 23.93 -6.07 -9.94
N ASP A 100 23.45 -7.25 -10.31
CA ASP A 100 22.00 -7.51 -10.38
C ASP A 100 21.34 -7.53 -8.99
N ASP A 101 22.08 -7.91 -7.95
CA ASP A 101 21.58 -7.88 -6.58
C ASP A 101 21.59 -6.45 -6.03
N ALA A 102 22.55 -5.60 -6.44
CA ALA A 102 22.53 -4.18 -6.11
C ALA A 102 21.31 -3.45 -6.71
N ARG A 103 20.89 -3.81 -7.92
CA ARG A 103 19.64 -3.31 -8.52
C ARG A 103 18.42 -3.73 -7.69
N LEU A 104 18.35 -5.00 -7.30
CA LEU A 104 17.25 -5.50 -6.49
C LEU A 104 17.23 -4.86 -5.07
N ALA A 105 18.41 -4.59 -4.51
CA ALA A 105 18.55 -3.89 -3.24
C ALA A 105 18.06 -2.43 -3.33
N LYS A 106 18.26 -1.77 -4.47
CA LYS A 106 17.68 -0.44 -4.74
C LYS A 106 16.15 -0.51 -4.73
N CYS A 107 15.56 -1.52 -5.37
CA CYS A 107 14.11 -1.73 -5.35
C CYS A 107 13.57 -2.02 -3.94
N CYS A 108 14.35 -2.69 -3.07
CA CYS A 108 13.99 -2.81 -1.65
C CYS A 108 13.92 -1.44 -0.95
N GLY A 109 14.82 -0.51 -1.30
CA GLY A 109 14.79 0.86 -0.79
C GLY A 109 13.58 1.63 -1.29
N GLU A 110 13.31 1.57 -2.60
CA GLU A 110 12.14 2.21 -3.22
C GLU A 110 10.82 1.72 -2.61
N LEU A 111 10.70 0.41 -2.37
CA LEU A 111 9.53 -0.16 -1.68
C LEU A 111 9.42 0.34 -0.24
N ALA A 112 10.54 0.43 0.49
CA ALA A 112 10.52 0.94 1.86
C ALA A 112 10.05 2.40 1.92
N ASP A 113 10.51 3.23 0.97
CA ASP A 113 10.08 4.63 0.85
C ASP A 113 8.60 4.74 0.46
N LEU A 114 8.11 3.87 -0.42
CA LEU A 114 6.69 3.80 -0.79
C LEU A 114 5.82 3.45 0.44
N VAL A 115 6.17 2.38 1.15
CA VAL A 115 5.43 1.95 2.36
C VAL A 115 5.42 3.04 3.43
N ALA A 116 6.54 3.76 3.62
CA ALA A 116 6.60 4.87 4.57
C ALA A 116 5.65 6.02 4.19
N GLN A 117 5.59 6.37 2.90
CA GLN A 117 4.66 7.39 2.38
C GLN A 117 3.21 6.95 2.55
N THR A 118 2.86 5.73 2.17
CA THR A 118 1.53 5.14 2.34
C THR A 118 1.10 5.18 3.81
N HIS A 119 1.98 4.79 4.73
CA HIS A 119 1.69 4.82 6.17
C HIS A 119 1.42 6.24 6.69
N GLN A 120 2.22 7.22 6.26
CA GLN A 120 2.02 8.61 6.62
C GLN A 120 0.67 9.14 6.11
N ARG A 121 0.30 8.82 4.86
CA ARG A 121 -1.00 9.17 4.26
C ARG A 121 -2.17 8.54 5.00
N ALA A 122 -2.08 7.24 5.31
CA ALA A 122 -3.10 6.51 6.05
C ALA A 122 -3.34 7.13 7.43
N THR A 123 -2.26 7.46 8.14
CA THR A 123 -2.32 8.08 9.47
C THR A 123 -2.96 9.47 9.41
N ALA A 124 -2.59 10.30 8.43
CA ALA A 124 -3.20 11.62 8.24
C ALA A 124 -4.71 11.51 7.96
N LEU A 125 -5.12 10.58 7.10
CA LEU A 125 -6.53 10.35 6.78
C LEU A 125 -7.31 9.90 8.01
N PHE A 126 -6.77 8.94 8.77
CA PHE A 126 -7.38 8.45 10.00
C PHE A 126 -7.57 9.55 11.04
N ILE A 127 -6.54 10.38 11.26
CA ILE A 127 -6.61 11.53 12.18
C ILE A 127 -7.70 12.51 11.73
N CYS A 128 -7.74 12.86 10.44
CA CYS A 128 -8.78 13.73 9.88
C CYS A 128 -10.18 13.16 10.08
N GLN A 129 -10.39 11.88 9.76
CA GLN A 129 -11.68 11.20 9.94
C GLN A 129 -12.09 11.15 11.42
N HIS A 130 -11.15 10.86 12.32
CA HIS A 130 -11.41 10.84 13.77
C HIS A 130 -11.87 12.21 14.27
N TYR A 131 -11.16 13.29 13.92
CA TYR A 131 -11.57 14.64 14.32
C TYR A 131 -12.91 15.05 13.70
N LEU A 132 -13.16 14.74 12.42
CA LEU A 132 -14.44 15.04 11.77
C LEU A 132 -15.61 14.29 12.41
N SER A 133 -15.41 13.04 12.84
CA SER A 133 -16.45 12.26 13.54
C SER A 133 -16.82 12.84 14.92
N GLY A 134 -15.91 13.61 15.53
CA GLY A 134 -16.13 14.29 16.80
C GLY A 134 -16.74 15.69 16.68
N LEU A 135 -16.94 16.21 15.46
CA LEU A 135 -17.55 17.53 15.25
C LEU A 135 -19.07 17.43 15.26
N PRO A 136 -19.78 18.38 15.91
CA PRO A 136 -21.23 18.45 15.80
C PRO A 136 -21.63 18.66 14.33
N SER A 137 -22.65 17.94 13.89
CA SER A 137 -23.17 17.89 12.51
C SER A 137 -23.43 19.29 11.91
N ASP A 138 -23.85 20.25 12.73
CA ASP A 138 -24.07 21.64 12.32
C ASP A 138 -22.79 22.37 11.88
N LEU A 139 -21.64 22.02 12.46
CA LEU A 139 -20.34 22.60 12.08
C LEU A 139 -19.84 21.98 10.77
N ILE A 140 -20.03 20.67 10.59
CA ILE A 140 -19.71 19.96 9.34
C ILE A 140 -20.55 20.53 8.20
N ALA A 141 -21.86 20.73 8.41
CA ALA A 141 -22.75 21.34 7.42
C ALA A 141 -22.31 22.77 7.03
N ARG A 142 -21.85 23.57 8.00
CA ARG A 142 -21.32 24.92 7.74
C ARG A 142 -20.00 24.90 6.97
N LEU A 143 -19.09 23.99 7.29
CA LEU A 143 -17.82 23.85 6.58
C LEU A 143 -18.02 23.37 5.14
N SER A 144 -18.92 22.41 4.92
CA SER A 144 -19.28 21.92 3.58
C SER A 144 -20.01 22.97 2.74
N ALA A 145 -20.82 23.84 3.36
CA ALA A 145 -21.53 24.92 2.66
C ALA A 145 -20.61 26.04 2.15
N VAL A 146 -19.43 26.24 2.75
CA VAL A 146 -18.45 27.25 2.30
C VAL A 146 -17.74 26.82 1.01
N GLY A 147 -17.73 25.53 0.67
CA GLY A 147 -17.08 24.98 -0.53
C GLY A 147 -17.94 24.96 -1.79
N GLN A 148 -19.25 25.23 -1.70
CA GLN A 148 -20.13 25.31 -2.87
C GLN A 148 -20.03 26.70 -3.50
N PRO A 149 -19.64 26.84 -4.79
CA PRO A 149 -19.71 28.12 -5.47
C PRO A 149 -21.16 28.57 -5.45
N GLN A 150 -21.47 29.70 -4.80
CA GLN A 150 -22.80 30.26 -4.87
C GLN A 150 -23.06 30.66 -6.32
N SER A 151 -23.77 29.81 -7.06
CA SER A 151 -24.34 30.16 -8.35
C SER A 151 -25.39 31.23 -8.08
N HIS A 152 -24.95 32.49 -8.13
CA HIS A 152 -25.79 33.67 -8.06
C HIS A 152 -26.70 33.67 -9.30
N SER A 153 -27.77 32.90 -9.23
CA SER A 153 -28.88 32.96 -10.19
C SER A 153 -29.65 34.24 -9.83
N GLY A 154 -29.12 35.34 -10.34
CA GLY A 154 -29.75 36.65 -10.30
C GLY A 154 -31.15 36.55 -10.86
N ARG A 155 -32.13 36.72 -9.96
CA ARG A 155 -33.55 36.84 -10.27
C ARG A 155 -33.76 38.15 -11.03
N PHE A 156 -33.73 38.10 -12.37
CA PHE A 156 -34.24 39.20 -13.19
C PHE A 156 -35.77 39.19 -13.12
N ASN A 157 -36.27 40.16 -12.39
CA ASN A 157 -37.68 40.52 -12.29
C ASN A 157 -38.01 41.40 -13.50
N GLU A 158 -38.76 40.90 -14.48
CA GLU A 158 -39.45 41.75 -15.44
C GLU A 158 -40.92 41.36 -15.48
N ALA A 159 -41.73 42.26 -14.92
CA ALA A 159 -43.17 42.29 -15.05
C ALA A 159 -43.51 43.00 -16.36
N ALA A 160 -44.38 42.39 -17.16
CA ALA A 160 -45.27 43.04 -18.12
C ALA A 160 -46.52 42.17 -18.31
#